data_AF-A0AAV7XS55-F1
#
_entry.id   AF-A0AAV7XS55-F1
#
_cell.length_a   1.000
_cell.length_b   1.000
_cell.length_c   1.000
_cell.angle_alpha   90.00
_cell.angle_beta   90.00
_cell.angle_gamma   90.00
#
_symmetry.space_group_name_H-M   'P 1'
#
loop_
_entity.id
_entity.type
_entity.pdbx_description
1 polymer ?
#
loop_
_entity_poly.entity_id
_entity_poly.type
_entity_poly.pdbx_seq_one_letter_code
_entity_poly.pdbx_strand_id
1 'polypeptide(L)'
;MPSQVDSDTPRGVTLSWRDLSVFATSQGYPFKRIIKNVSGAVRPGALVAVMGASGAGKSTLMTALAHRSPAGVVVKGDIRVDGRPVDDFMRRMSGFLHQEDIFVPQLTVREHLNFMARMRLDRRTSCYERQRKVQQLLRQLGLTASQHTRIGTPGHDKVLSGGERKRLAFAAELLTDPALLFCDEPTTGLDSYSAQQLVDIMQGMAQRPRGRGKTILCTIHQPSSDLLARFHRIILVADGRIAFIGKPDDALEFFREQGHACPASYNPADFFIRTLACTPGSEEASRVAVKKLCDRFATSDHARAMEMEVVQDLGVGDHSKEAVCGSACGDV
;
A
#
# COMPACT_ATOMS: atom_id res chain seq x y z
N MET A 1 29.19 5.26 21.44
CA MET A 1 27.90 5.76 21.97
C MET A 1 26.78 5.05 21.22
N PRO A 2 26.10 4.04 21.80
CA PRO A 2 24.96 3.44 21.13
C PRO A 2 23.84 4.47 21.05
N SER A 3 23.37 4.74 19.84
CA SER A 3 22.23 5.60 19.56
C SER A 3 21.02 5.09 20.37
N GLN A 4 20.41 5.97 21.15
CA GLN A 4 19.11 5.72 21.76
C GLN A 4 18.11 5.48 20.62
N VAL A 5 17.83 4.20 20.32
CA VAL A 5 16.80 3.80 19.37
C VAL A 5 15.47 4.13 20.02
N ASP A 6 14.77 5.14 19.48
CA ASP A 6 13.45 5.61 19.93
C ASP A 6 12.56 4.45 20.38
N SER A 7 12.25 4.33 21.67
CA SER A 7 11.41 3.26 22.24
C SER A 7 9.96 3.29 21.76
N ASP A 8 9.58 4.27 20.91
CA ASP A 8 8.18 4.62 20.61
C ASP A 8 7.74 4.34 19.15
N THR A 9 8.63 3.85 18.27
CA THR A 9 8.22 3.43 16.90
C THR A 9 7.26 2.23 16.94
N PRO A 10 6.07 2.33 16.31
CA PRO A 10 5.12 1.22 16.22
C PRO A 10 5.75 0.00 15.55
N ARG A 11 5.42 -1.20 16.05
CA ARG A 11 5.73 -2.46 15.34
C ARG A 11 4.89 -2.51 14.06
N GLY A 12 5.42 -3.15 13.01
CA GLY A 12 4.62 -3.42 11.82
C GLY A 12 3.44 -4.30 12.15
N VAL A 13 2.39 -4.22 11.31
CA VAL A 13 1.13 -4.92 11.51
C VAL A 13 0.83 -5.83 10.33
N THR A 14 0.22 -6.98 10.58
CA THR A 14 -0.28 -7.86 9.53
C THR A 14 -1.60 -7.30 9.04
N LEU A 15 -1.71 -7.06 7.74
CA LEU A 15 -2.99 -6.71 7.09
C LEU A 15 -3.48 -7.96 6.34
N SER A 16 -4.63 -8.48 6.70
CA SER A 16 -5.26 -9.63 6.03
C SER A 16 -6.67 -9.29 5.56
N TRP A 17 -7.10 -9.92 4.47
CA TRP A 17 -8.46 -9.79 3.96
C TRP A 17 -8.93 -11.08 3.31
N ARG A 18 -10.23 -11.33 3.40
CA ARG A 18 -10.88 -12.53 2.88
C ARG A 18 -12.20 -12.19 2.19
N ASP A 19 -12.40 -12.80 1.03
CA ASP A 19 -13.63 -12.70 0.22
C ASP A 19 -14.05 -11.24 -0.07
N LEU A 20 -13.05 -10.34 -0.15
CA LEU A 20 -13.26 -8.91 -0.30
C LEU A 20 -13.90 -8.61 -1.66
N SER A 21 -15.01 -7.86 -1.60
CA SER A 21 -15.78 -7.43 -2.76
C SER A 21 -16.17 -5.98 -2.61
N VAL A 22 -15.92 -5.19 -3.65
CA VAL A 22 -16.18 -3.75 -3.63
C VAL A 22 -17.16 -3.42 -4.75
N PHE A 23 -18.22 -2.74 -4.38
CA PHE A 23 -19.30 -2.31 -5.28
C PHE A 23 -19.33 -0.79 -5.31
N ALA A 24 -19.35 -0.20 -6.50
CA ALA A 24 -19.52 1.24 -6.65
C ALA A 24 -20.88 1.55 -7.28
N THR A 25 -21.56 2.55 -6.73
CA THR A 25 -22.73 3.16 -7.37
C THR A 25 -22.27 4.14 -8.45
N SER A 26 -23.00 4.19 -9.55
CA SER A 26 -22.97 5.33 -10.48
C SER A 26 -24.36 5.95 -10.47
N GLN A 27 -24.49 7.28 -10.50
CA GLN A 27 -25.78 7.95 -10.36
C GLN A 27 -26.78 7.38 -11.39
N GLY A 28 -27.88 6.78 -10.90
CA GLY A 28 -28.93 6.20 -11.74
C GLY A 28 -28.67 4.79 -12.28
N TYR A 29 -27.54 4.15 -11.96
CA TYR A 29 -27.19 2.80 -12.43
C TYR A 29 -27.06 1.80 -11.28
N PRO A 30 -27.32 0.50 -11.53
CA PRO A 30 -27.12 -0.55 -10.53
C PRO A 30 -25.66 -0.63 -10.07
N PHE A 31 -25.45 -1.11 -8.85
CA PHE A 31 -24.13 -1.30 -8.27
C PHE A 31 -23.22 -2.12 -9.20
N LYS A 32 -22.10 -1.53 -9.64
CA LYS A 32 -21.07 -2.23 -10.39
C LYS A 32 -20.07 -2.84 -9.41
N ARG A 33 -19.88 -4.15 -9.50
CA ARG A 33 -18.85 -4.85 -8.72
C ARG A 33 -17.48 -4.62 -9.36
N ILE A 34 -16.63 -3.86 -8.67
CA ILE A 34 -15.27 -3.53 -9.10
C ILE A 34 -14.29 -4.61 -8.64
N ILE A 35 -14.36 -5.02 -7.36
CA ILE A 35 -13.51 -6.06 -6.78
C ILE A 35 -14.33 -7.32 -6.51
N LYS A 36 -13.79 -8.49 -6.85
CA LYS A 36 -14.51 -9.76 -6.97
C LYS A 36 -13.88 -10.87 -6.12
N ASN A 37 -14.30 -10.98 -4.85
CA ASN A 37 -13.90 -12.04 -3.89
C ASN A 37 -12.38 -12.22 -3.84
N VAL A 38 -11.67 -11.14 -3.51
CA VAL A 38 -10.21 -11.19 -3.40
C VAL A 38 -9.81 -11.49 -1.96
N SER A 39 -8.79 -12.33 -1.77
CA SER A 39 -8.22 -12.67 -0.46
C SER A 39 -6.71 -12.48 -0.50
N GLY A 40 -6.09 -12.17 0.63
CA GLY A 40 -4.66 -11.92 0.71
C GLY A 40 -4.20 -11.47 2.08
N ALA A 41 -2.88 -11.48 2.27
CA ALA A 41 -2.25 -11.00 3.49
C ALA A 41 -0.92 -10.30 3.18
N VAL A 42 -0.60 -9.29 3.98
CA VAL A 42 0.66 -8.56 3.96
C VAL A 42 1.23 -8.54 5.38
N ARG A 43 2.42 -9.12 5.53
CA ARG A 43 3.10 -9.24 6.82
C ARG A 43 3.87 -7.96 7.20
N PRO A 44 4.15 -7.75 8.50
CA PRO A 44 5.07 -6.73 8.98
C PRO A 44 6.39 -6.74 8.23
N GLY A 45 6.88 -5.55 7.91
CA GLY A 45 8.15 -5.35 7.22
C GLY A 45 8.16 -5.73 5.75
N ALA A 46 7.01 -6.02 5.15
CA ALA A 46 6.88 -6.21 3.72
C ALA A 46 6.61 -4.87 3.01
N LEU A 47 7.33 -4.66 1.91
CA LEU A 47 7.01 -3.68 0.87
C LEU A 47 6.35 -4.41 -0.31
N VAL A 48 5.08 -4.13 -0.55
CA VAL A 48 4.24 -4.84 -1.52
C VAL A 48 3.72 -3.91 -2.61
N ALA A 49 3.85 -4.31 -3.87
CA ALA A 49 3.32 -3.57 -5.01
C ALA A 49 2.03 -4.22 -5.56
N VAL A 50 0.97 -3.44 -5.66
CA VAL A 50 -0.26 -3.77 -6.37
C VAL A 50 -0.11 -3.27 -7.81
N MET A 51 -0.11 -4.20 -8.76
CA MET A 51 0.07 -3.92 -10.18
C MET A 51 -1.08 -4.48 -11.01
N GLY A 52 -1.23 -3.98 -12.22
CA GLY A 52 -2.33 -4.32 -13.12
C GLY A 52 -2.64 -3.20 -14.08
N ALA A 53 -3.39 -3.51 -15.14
CA ALA A 53 -3.78 -2.53 -16.16
C ALA A 53 -4.57 -1.35 -15.55
N SER A 54 -4.65 -0.24 -16.28
CA SER A 54 -5.55 0.86 -15.91
C SER A 54 -7.00 0.34 -15.82
N GLY A 55 -7.74 0.80 -14.81
CA GLY A 55 -9.12 0.33 -14.57
C GLY A 55 -9.25 -1.09 -13.97
N ALA A 56 -8.15 -1.80 -13.69
CA ALA A 56 -8.22 -3.15 -13.11
C ALA A 56 -8.76 -3.20 -11.66
N GLY A 57 -8.83 -2.05 -10.98
CA GLY A 57 -9.33 -1.94 -9.60
C GLY A 57 -8.24 -1.73 -8.53
N LYS A 58 -6.99 -1.44 -8.90
CA LYS A 58 -5.86 -1.26 -7.96
C LYS A 58 -6.15 -0.26 -6.83
N SER A 59 -6.49 0.98 -7.18
CA SER A 59 -6.79 2.04 -6.20
C SER A 59 -8.08 1.76 -5.42
N THR A 60 -9.05 1.08 -6.04
CA THR A 60 -10.28 0.64 -5.36
C THR A 60 -9.99 -0.43 -4.30
N LEU A 61 -9.13 -1.41 -4.61
CA LEU A 61 -8.66 -2.41 -3.64
C LEU A 61 -7.92 -1.72 -2.50
N MET A 62 -6.97 -0.84 -2.82
CA MET A 62 -6.15 -0.16 -1.81
C MET A 62 -6.98 0.74 -0.89
N THR A 63 -7.93 1.53 -1.42
CA THR A 63 -8.81 2.39 -0.62
C THR A 63 -9.79 1.60 0.24
N ALA A 64 -10.28 0.45 -0.25
CA ALA A 64 -11.10 -0.47 0.55
C ALA A 64 -10.30 -1.06 1.71
N LEU A 65 -9.08 -1.55 1.45
CA LEU A 65 -8.18 -2.07 2.49
C LEU A 65 -7.81 -1.00 3.52
N ALA A 66 -7.63 0.26 3.10
CA ALA A 66 -7.33 1.36 4.00
C ALA A 66 -8.53 1.89 4.82
N HIS A 67 -9.73 1.28 4.67
CA HIS A 67 -10.97 1.76 5.27
C HIS A 67 -11.31 3.23 4.89
N ARG A 68 -10.98 3.61 3.65
CA ARG A 68 -11.10 4.98 3.10
C ARG A 68 -11.93 5.03 1.81
N SER A 69 -12.84 4.07 1.62
CA SER A 69 -13.76 4.07 0.48
C SER A 69 -14.63 5.33 0.48
N PRO A 70 -14.83 5.97 -0.69
CA PRO A 70 -15.66 7.17 -0.80
C PRO A 70 -17.15 6.84 -0.64
N ALA A 71 -17.98 7.88 -0.49
CA ALA A 71 -19.43 7.72 -0.46
C ALA A 71 -19.94 7.01 -1.73
N GLY A 72 -20.94 6.13 -1.57
CA GLY A 72 -21.49 5.34 -2.68
C GLY A 72 -20.70 4.07 -3.03
N VAL A 73 -19.62 3.77 -2.29
CA VAL A 73 -18.91 2.50 -2.39
C VAL A 73 -19.27 1.59 -1.22
N VAL A 74 -19.67 0.36 -1.52
CA VAL A 74 -19.99 -0.68 -0.53
C VAL A 74 -18.88 -1.72 -0.55
N VAL A 75 -18.29 -1.97 0.62
CA VAL A 75 -17.27 -3.00 0.83
C VAL A 75 -17.90 -4.17 1.57
N LYS A 76 -17.73 -5.39 1.04
CA LYS A 76 -18.14 -6.66 1.66
C LYS A 76 -16.91 -7.57 1.79
N GLY A 77 -16.88 -8.43 2.80
CA GLY A 77 -15.75 -9.31 3.12
C GLY A 77 -15.20 -9.02 4.50
N ASP A 78 -14.18 -9.78 4.92
CA ASP A 78 -13.49 -9.58 6.19
C ASP A 78 -12.13 -8.92 5.92
N ILE A 79 -11.83 -7.83 6.61
CA ILE A 79 -10.52 -7.17 6.56
C ILE A 79 -10.07 -7.04 8.01
N ARG A 80 -8.86 -7.51 8.32
CA ARG A 80 -8.30 -7.49 9.66
C ARG A 80 -6.90 -6.91 9.70
N VAL A 81 -6.57 -6.35 10.84
CA VAL A 81 -5.22 -5.91 11.18
C VAL A 81 -4.81 -6.62 12.46
N ASP A 82 -3.75 -7.43 12.39
CA ASP A 82 -3.30 -8.34 13.45
C ASP A 82 -4.47 -9.19 14.01
N GLY A 83 -5.25 -9.81 13.13
CA GLY A 83 -6.41 -10.62 13.49
C GLY A 83 -7.64 -9.86 14.03
N ARG A 84 -7.56 -8.53 14.23
CA ARG A 84 -8.68 -7.68 14.65
C ARG A 84 -9.42 -7.10 13.44
N PRO A 85 -10.76 -7.24 13.33
CA PRO A 85 -11.55 -6.60 12.26
C PRO A 85 -11.30 -5.09 12.19
N VAL A 86 -11.14 -4.57 10.98
CA VAL A 86 -10.94 -3.13 10.77
C VAL A 86 -12.17 -2.32 11.13
N ASP A 87 -11.91 -1.14 11.67
CA ASP A 87 -12.92 -0.14 12.04
C ASP A 87 -12.24 1.25 11.99
N ASP A 88 -12.83 2.28 12.57
CA ASP A 88 -12.32 3.66 12.58
C ASP A 88 -10.87 3.82 13.09
N PHE A 89 -10.36 2.88 13.89
CA PHE A 89 -8.95 2.88 14.31
C PHE A 89 -7.97 2.72 13.13
N MET A 90 -8.40 2.09 12.04
CA MET A 90 -7.59 1.88 10.83
C MET A 90 -7.05 3.21 10.28
N ARG A 91 -7.91 4.23 10.23
CA ARG A 91 -7.54 5.57 9.73
C ARG A 91 -6.52 6.28 10.61
N ARG A 92 -6.48 5.96 11.91
CA ARG A 92 -5.54 6.53 12.89
C ARG A 92 -4.19 5.82 12.87
N MET A 93 -4.19 4.51 12.67
CA MET A 93 -2.95 3.72 12.67
C MET A 93 -2.24 3.68 11.31
N SER A 94 -2.95 4.01 10.21
CA SER A 94 -2.41 3.96 8.85
C SER A 94 -2.23 5.35 8.22
N GLY A 95 -1.15 5.51 7.45
CA GLY A 95 -0.95 6.65 6.56
C GLY A 95 -1.48 6.32 5.16
N PHE A 96 -1.91 7.33 4.41
CA PHE A 96 -2.39 7.18 3.05
C PHE A 96 -1.82 8.29 2.17
N LEU A 97 -0.85 7.93 1.32
CA LEU A 97 -0.30 8.83 0.32
C LEU A 97 -1.18 8.76 -0.94
N HIS A 98 -1.81 9.89 -1.28
CA HIS A 98 -2.63 10.01 -2.48
C HIS A 98 -1.77 10.17 -3.75
N GLN A 99 -2.38 9.89 -4.90
CA GLN A 99 -1.74 10.06 -6.21
C GLN A 99 -1.42 11.54 -6.47
N GLU A 100 -2.39 12.42 -6.23
CA GLU A 100 -2.23 13.87 -6.36
C GLU A 100 -1.78 14.52 -5.04
N ASP A 101 -0.73 15.34 -5.13
CA ASP A 101 -0.21 16.06 -3.97
C ASP A 101 -0.83 17.45 -3.88
N ILE A 102 -1.72 17.64 -2.91
CA ILE A 102 -2.38 18.92 -2.64
C ILE A 102 -1.55 19.69 -1.60
N PHE A 103 -0.95 20.80 -2.04
CA PHE A 103 -0.16 21.68 -1.19
C PHE A 103 -0.63 23.12 -1.29
N VAL A 104 -0.37 23.90 -0.24
CA VAL A 104 -0.47 25.36 -0.25
C VAL A 104 0.81 25.93 -0.88
N PRO A 105 0.78 26.46 -2.11
CA PRO A 105 1.99 26.80 -2.87
C PRO A 105 2.90 27.83 -2.18
N GLN A 106 2.32 28.70 -1.35
CA GLN A 106 3.02 29.82 -0.74
C GLN A 106 3.95 29.40 0.41
N LEU A 107 3.65 28.27 1.06
CA LEU A 107 4.42 27.77 2.19
C LEU A 107 5.75 27.18 1.73
N THR A 108 6.75 27.26 2.59
CA THR A 108 7.98 26.48 2.48
C THR A 108 7.77 25.02 2.90
N VAL A 109 8.67 24.14 2.47
CA VAL A 109 8.69 22.72 2.89
C VAL A 109 8.63 22.59 4.42
N ARG A 110 9.45 23.35 5.15
CA ARG A 110 9.50 23.31 6.61
C ARG A 110 8.24 23.89 7.26
N GLU A 111 7.69 24.97 6.72
CA GLU A 111 6.44 25.54 7.24
C GLU A 111 5.27 24.58 7.06
N HIS A 112 5.16 23.95 5.88
CA HIS A 112 4.14 22.94 5.62
C HIS A 112 4.24 21.77 6.59
N LEU A 113 5.44 21.21 6.81
CA LEU A 113 5.62 20.12 7.77
C LEU A 113 5.32 20.53 9.21
N ASN A 114 5.71 21.74 9.62
CA ASN A 114 5.37 22.24 10.96
C ASN A 114 3.86 22.45 11.11
N PHE A 115 3.18 22.95 10.08
CA PHE A 115 1.73 23.10 10.06
C PHE A 115 1.04 21.74 10.19
N MET A 116 1.41 20.77 9.34
CA MET A 116 0.88 19.41 9.39
C MET A 116 1.18 18.73 10.73
N ALA A 117 2.38 18.93 11.30
CA ALA A 117 2.75 18.39 12.61
C ALA A 117 1.85 18.94 13.72
N ARG A 118 1.48 20.23 13.69
CA ARG A 118 0.55 20.83 14.65
C ARG A 118 -0.87 20.28 14.53
N MET A 119 -1.28 19.88 13.34
CA MET A 119 -2.62 19.37 13.06
C MET A 119 -2.78 17.87 13.34
N ARG A 120 -1.73 17.08 13.10
CA ARG A 120 -1.81 15.61 13.14
C ARG A 120 -1.21 14.98 14.39
N LEU A 121 -0.28 15.65 15.07
CA LEU A 121 0.31 15.13 16.30
C LEU A 121 -0.58 15.44 17.51
N ASP A 122 -0.41 14.66 18.58
CA ASP A 122 -1.13 14.86 19.82
C ASP A 122 -0.91 16.29 20.36
N ARG A 123 -1.97 16.89 20.91
CA ARG A 123 -1.91 18.25 21.48
C ARG A 123 -0.90 18.37 22.62
N ARG A 124 -0.61 17.26 23.32
CA ARG A 124 0.37 17.13 24.40
C ARG A 124 1.80 17.09 23.90
N THR A 125 2.05 16.77 22.61
CA THR A 125 3.41 16.76 22.05
C THR A 125 4.00 18.17 22.16
N SER A 126 5.16 18.30 22.80
CA SER A 126 5.81 19.59 23.02
C SER A 126 6.26 20.25 21.71
N CYS A 127 6.45 21.57 21.71
CA CYS A 127 6.99 22.29 20.54
C CYS A 127 8.36 21.72 20.11
N TYR A 128 9.21 21.40 21.09
CA TYR A 128 10.53 20.81 20.87
C TYR A 128 10.44 19.44 20.17
N GLU A 129 9.58 18.53 20.66
CA GLU A 129 9.41 17.20 20.05
C GLU A 129 8.86 17.30 18.62
N ARG A 130 7.90 18.21 18.37
CA ARG A 130 7.39 18.44 17.00
C ARG A 130 8.50 18.89 16.06
N GLN A 131 9.29 19.88 16.47
CA GLN A 131 10.42 20.38 15.68
C GLN A 131 11.48 19.31 15.46
N ARG A 132 11.78 18.50 16.48
CA ARG A 132 12.71 17.36 16.38
C ARG A 132 12.23 16.34 15.34
N LYS A 133 10.93 16.00 15.37
CA LYS A 133 10.31 15.06 14.42
C LYS A 133 10.34 15.59 12.99
N VAL A 134 9.96 16.86 12.79
CA VAL A 134 10.05 17.52 11.48
C VAL A 134 11.48 17.52 10.94
N GLN A 135 12.46 17.88 11.77
CA GLN A 135 13.86 17.89 11.38
C GLN A 135 14.38 16.48 11.02
N GLN A 136 13.95 15.45 11.76
CA GLN A 136 14.29 14.06 11.46
C GLN A 136 13.72 13.62 10.11
N LEU A 137 12.46 13.94 9.81
CA LEU A 137 11.83 13.61 8.53
C LEU A 137 12.51 14.35 7.36
N LEU A 138 12.84 15.63 7.53
CA LEU A 138 13.58 16.41 6.53
C LEU A 138 14.93 15.78 6.18
N ARG A 139 15.64 15.21 7.17
CA ARG A 139 16.90 14.49 6.92
C ARG A 139 16.65 13.13 6.28
N GLN A 140 15.72 12.35 6.84
CA GLN A 140 15.42 11.00 6.39
C GLN A 140 14.96 10.95 4.92
N LEU A 141 14.28 12.01 4.47
CA LEU A 141 13.73 12.11 3.11
C LEU A 141 14.56 13.00 2.18
N GLY A 142 15.76 13.44 2.62
CA GLY A 142 16.65 14.25 1.78
C GLY A 142 16.11 15.64 1.42
N LEU A 143 15.22 16.20 2.23
CA LEU A 143 14.58 17.51 2.02
C LEU A 143 15.25 18.66 2.79
N THR A 144 16.42 18.40 3.40
CA THR A 144 17.09 19.39 4.26
C THR A 144 17.58 20.60 3.46
N ALA A 145 18.07 20.39 2.23
CA ALA A 145 18.53 21.48 1.37
C ALA A 145 17.36 22.38 0.90
N SER A 146 16.20 21.79 0.61
CA SER A 146 15.00 22.50 0.15
C SER A 146 14.05 22.91 1.28
N GLN A 147 14.45 22.78 2.55
CA GLN A 147 13.55 23.02 3.68
C GLN A 147 12.96 24.45 3.75
N HIS A 148 13.71 25.44 3.27
CA HIS A 148 13.29 26.85 3.21
C HIS A 148 12.79 27.28 1.82
N THR A 149 12.70 26.33 0.89
CA THR A 149 12.20 26.56 -0.46
C THR A 149 10.68 26.52 -0.45
N ARG A 150 10.05 27.46 -1.16
CA ARG A 150 8.58 27.48 -1.37
C ARG A 150 8.15 26.25 -2.17
N ILE A 151 6.98 25.70 -1.87
CA ILE A 151 6.49 24.49 -2.53
C ILE A 151 6.13 24.77 -4.00
N GLY A 152 5.49 25.91 -4.26
CA GLY A 152 5.09 26.32 -5.61
C GLY A 152 3.94 25.49 -6.20
N THR A 153 3.51 25.92 -7.38
CA THR A 153 2.45 25.28 -8.16
C THR A 153 3.06 24.52 -9.32
N PRO A 154 2.69 23.24 -9.56
CA PRO A 154 3.15 22.51 -10.73
C PRO A 154 2.86 23.28 -12.03
N GLY A 155 3.86 23.42 -12.90
CA GLY A 155 3.71 24.02 -14.24
C GLY A 155 3.80 25.56 -14.32
N HIS A 156 3.56 26.29 -13.23
CA HIS A 156 3.63 27.77 -13.23
C HIS A 156 4.87 28.27 -12.51
N ASP A 157 5.00 27.93 -11.22
CA ASP A 157 6.10 28.36 -10.34
C ASP A 157 6.83 27.11 -9.85
N LYS A 158 7.49 26.39 -10.78
CA LYS A 158 8.16 25.13 -10.45
C LYS A 158 9.42 25.41 -9.63
N VAL A 159 9.27 25.39 -8.31
CA VAL A 159 10.39 25.57 -7.37
C VAL A 159 10.93 24.23 -6.87
N LEU A 160 10.06 23.32 -6.42
CA LEU A 160 10.45 21.96 -6.06
C LEU A 160 10.45 21.04 -7.28
N SER A 161 11.42 20.12 -7.33
CA SER A 161 11.36 18.99 -8.26
C SER A 161 10.16 18.08 -7.95
N GLY A 162 9.71 17.29 -8.94
CA GLY A 162 8.63 16.32 -8.72
C GLY A 162 8.96 15.33 -7.61
N GLY A 163 10.22 14.86 -7.56
CA GLY A 163 10.71 13.96 -6.52
C GLY A 163 10.72 14.58 -5.13
N GLU A 164 11.15 15.84 -4.98
CA GLU A 164 11.08 16.55 -3.70
C GLU A 164 9.63 16.78 -3.26
N ARG A 165 8.74 17.15 -4.19
CA ARG A 165 7.32 17.33 -3.90
C ARG A 165 6.69 16.03 -3.40
N LYS A 166 7.00 14.90 -4.04
CA LYS A 166 6.47 13.59 -3.62
C LYS A 166 7.05 13.12 -2.29
N ARG A 167 8.35 13.37 -2.05
CA ARG A 167 8.99 13.12 -0.75
C ARG A 167 8.40 14.00 0.35
N LEU A 168 8.01 15.24 0.07
CA LEU A 168 7.30 16.10 1.02
C LEU A 168 5.91 15.55 1.35
N ALA A 169 5.17 15.05 0.36
CA ALA A 169 3.85 14.43 0.60
C ALA A 169 4.00 13.19 1.49
N PHE A 170 5.01 12.37 1.20
CA PHE A 170 5.35 11.22 2.03
C PHE A 170 5.80 11.63 3.45
N ALA A 171 6.57 12.71 3.59
CA ALA A 171 6.97 13.27 4.88
C ALA A 171 5.76 13.65 5.75
N ALA A 172 4.75 14.28 5.15
CA ALA A 172 3.55 14.70 5.85
C ALA A 172 2.75 13.49 6.39
N GLU A 173 2.71 12.37 5.66
CA GLU A 173 2.10 11.12 6.13
C GLU A 173 2.89 10.44 7.24
N LEU A 174 4.23 10.57 7.23
CA LEU A 174 5.10 9.96 8.23
C LEU A 174 5.15 10.70 9.56
N LEU A 175 4.55 11.89 9.66
CA LEU A 175 4.48 12.65 10.91
C LEU A 175 3.87 11.83 12.05
N THR A 176 2.80 11.08 11.79
CA THR A 176 2.14 10.22 12.79
C THR A 176 2.84 8.88 13.01
N ASP A 177 3.99 8.65 12.35
CA ASP A 177 4.76 7.40 12.38
C ASP A 177 3.91 6.12 12.20
N PRO A 178 2.99 6.07 11.20
CA PRO A 178 2.01 4.99 11.09
C PRO A 178 2.67 3.62 10.91
N ALA A 179 2.05 2.57 11.47
CA ALA A 179 2.55 1.20 11.35
C ALA A 179 2.32 0.61 9.96
N LEU A 180 1.26 1.09 9.29
CA LEU A 180 0.81 0.68 7.96
C LEU A 180 0.76 1.89 7.04
N LEU A 181 1.32 1.77 5.84
CA LEU A 181 1.34 2.82 4.83
C LEU A 181 0.69 2.31 3.55
N PHE A 182 -0.28 3.07 3.06
CA PHE A 182 -0.85 2.89 1.73
C PHE A 182 -0.33 4.01 0.84
N CYS A 183 0.10 3.69 -0.38
CA CYS A 183 0.62 4.69 -1.31
C CYS A 183 0.02 4.48 -2.70
N ASP A 184 -0.83 5.40 -3.14
CA ASP A 184 -1.40 5.37 -4.49
C ASP A 184 -0.40 5.97 -5.46
N GLU A 185 0.16 5.14 -6.34
CA GLU A 185 1.05 5.55 -7.42
C GLU A 185 2.16 6.51 -6.98
N PRO A 186 2.97 6.15 -5.96
CA PRO A 186 3.96 7.05 -5.38
C PRO A 186 5.08 7.43 -6.37
N THR A 187 5.25 6.69 -7.46
CA THR A 187 6.31 6.91 -8.44
C THR A 187 5.81 7.57 -9.73
N THR A 188 4.50 7.84 -9.86
CA THR A 188 3.94 8.46 -11.07
C THR A 188 4.44 9.89 -11.21
N GLY A 189 4.88 10.26 -12.41
CA GLY A 189 5.40 11.60 -12.71
C GLY A 189 6.83 11.87 -12.19
N LEU A 190 7.52 10.85 -11.67
CA LEU A 190 8.92 10.93 -11.27
C LEU A 190 9.83 10.40 -12.39
N ASP A 191 11.06 10.92 -12.44
CA ASP A 191 12.13 10.26 -13.19
C ASP A 191 12.59 8.97 -12.48
N SER A 192 13.28 8.10 -13.21
CA SER A 192 13.70 6.79 -12.70
C SER A 192 14.55 6.90 -11.43
N TYR A 193 15.40 7.92 -11.35
CA TYR A 193 16.26 8.15 -10.18
C TYR A 193 15.44 8.55 -8.94
N SER A 194 14.54 9.53 -9.05
CA SER A 194 13.71 9.96 -7.92
C SER A 194 12.74 8.87 -7.48
N ALA A 195 12.18 8.10 -8.43
CA ALA A 195 11.33 6.96 -8.13
C ALA A 195 12.09 5.89 -7.33
N GLN A 196 13.31 5.54 -7.76
CA GLN A 196 14.16 4.60 -7.06
C GLN A 196 14.52 5.09 -5.66
N GLN A 197 14.92 6.35 -5.50
CA GLN A 197 15.20 6.94 -4.18
C GLN A 197 14.01 6.83 -3.23
N LEU A 198 12.79 7.12 -3.71
CA LEU A 198 11.59 7.02 -2.89
C LEU A 198 11.31 5.57 -2.47
N VAL A 199 11.44 4.61 -3.39
CA VAL A 199 11.23 3.20 -3.09
C VAL A 199 12.30 2.64 -2.16
N ASP A 200 13.56 3.06 -2.30
CA ASP A 200 14.65 2.68 -1.37
C ASP A 200 14.37 3.19 0.06
N ILE A 201 13.86 4.42 0.19
CA ILE A 201 13.39 4.96 1.47
C ILE A 201 12.27 4.09 2.06
N MET A 202 11.27 3.72 1.25
CA MET A 202 10.16 2.86 1.69
C MET A 202 10.67 1.48 2.11
N GLN A 203 11.58 0.89 1.33
CA GLN A 203 12.21 -0.39 1.64
C GLN A 203 12.97 -0.32 2.97
N GLY A 204 13.75 0.75 3.21
CA GLY A 204 14.45 0.95 4.48
C GLY A 204 13.52 1.14 5.68
N MET A 205 12.31 1.68 5.48
CA MET A 205 11.28 1.76 6.53
C MET A 205 10.60 0.41 6.78
N ALA A 206 10.37 -0.37 5.73
CA ALA A 206 9.81 -1.71 5.83
C ALA A 206 10.81 -2.68 6.48
N GLN A 207 12.09 -2.63 6.15
CA GLN A 207 13.09 -3.58 6.62
C GLN A 207 13.81 -3.14 7.91
N ARG A 208 13.17 -2.32 8.76
CA ARG A 208 13.82 -1.86 9.99
C ARG A 208 14.19 -3.05 10.90
N PRO A 209 15.40 -3.06 11.50
CA PRO A 209 15.84 -4.13 12.39
C PRO A 209 14.90 -4.35 13.59
N ARG A 210 15.01 -5.53 14.22
CA ARG A 210 14.27 -5.91 15.44
C ARG A 210 12.75 -5.93 15.28
N GLY A 211 12.24 -6.25 14.09
CA GLY A 211 10.80 -6.39 13.85
C GLY A 211 10.01 -5.08 13.94
N ARG A 212 10.67 -3.92 13.80
CA ARG A 212 10.03 -2.59 13.79
C ARG A 212 9.78 -2.09 12.37
N GLY A 213 9.77 -3.01 11.43
CA GLY A 213 9.50 -2.77 10.02
C GLY A 213 8.07 -2.34 9.80
N LYS A 214 7.86 -1.27 9.04
CA LYS A 214 6.51 -0.85 8.64
C LYS A 214 5.94 -1.79 7.60
N THR A 215 4.62 -1.90 7.58
CA THR A 215 3.90 -2.60 6.51
C THR A 215 3.56 -1.57 5.43
N ILE A 216 3.99 -1.80 4.19
CA ILE A 216 3.81 -0.81 3.12
C ILE A 216 3.18 -1.47 1.90
N LEU A 217 2.02 -0.96 1.49
CA LEU A 217 1.29 -1.37 0.29
C LEU A 217 1.19 -0.21 -0.69
N CYS A 218 1.74 -0.37 -1.89
CA CYS A 218 1.74 0.66 -2.92
C CYS A 218 1.03 0.19 -4.17
N THR A 219 0.27 1.04 -4.87
CA THR A 219 -0.09 0.78 -6.27
C THR A 219 1.02 1.31 -7.16
N ILE A 220 1.44 0.55 -8.19
CA ILE A 220 2.49 0.98 -9.11
C ILE A 220 2.07 0.71 -10.55
N HIS A 221 2.26 1.71 -11.39
CA HIS A 221 2.04 1.62 -12.82
C HIS A 221 3.39 1.43 -13.54
N GLN A 222 3.59 0.27 -14.15
CA GLN A 222 4.75 -0.05 -15.01
C GLN A 222 6.13 0.33 -14.42
N PRO A 223 6.56 -0.29 -13.29
CA PRO A 223 7.90 -0.07 -12.75
C PRO A 223 8.99 -0.59 -13.70
N SER A 224 10.19 -0.02 -13.62
CA SER A 224 11.38 -0.65 -14.21
C SER A 224 11.69 -1.99 -13.52
N SER A 225 12.47 -2.85 -14.19
CA SER A 225 12.92 -4.12 -13.63
C SER A 225 13.65 -3.94 -12.29
N ASP A 226 14.51 -2.93 -12.21
CA ASP A 226 15.29 -2.63 -11.00
C ASP A 226 14.39 -2.20 -9.84
N LEU A 227 13.32 -1.46 -10.14
CA LEU A 227 12.35 -1.03 -9.15
C LEU A 227 11.48 -2.19 -8.70
N LEU A 228 11.05 -3.06 -9.62
CA LEU A 228 10.29 -4.27 -9.33
C LEU A 228 11.04 -5.18 -8.35
N ALA A 229 12.36 -5.32 -8.52
CA ALA A 229 13.21 -6.14 -7.66
C ALA A 229 13.29 -5.65 -6.19
N ARG A 230 12.86 -4.41 -5.90
CA ARG A 230 12.80 -3.87 -4.52
C ARG A 230 11.58 -4.35 -3.76
N PHE A 231 10.56 -4.86 -4.44
CA PHE A 231 9.32 -5.33 -3.81
C PHE A 231 9.48 -6.76 -3.31
N HIS A 232 9.11 -6.98 -2.06
CA HIS A 232 9.12 -8.30 -1.45
C HIS A 232 8.03 -9.19 -2.02
N ARG A 233 6.90 -8.57 -2.37
CA ARG A 233 5.73 -9.25 -2.90
C ARG A 233 5.03 -8.34 -3.90
N ILE A 234 4.38 -8.95 -4.88
CA ILE A 234 3.49 -8.27 -5.81
C ILE A 234 2.08 -8.86 -5.72
N ILE A 235 1.09 -8.02 -5.96
CA ILE A 235 -0.32 -8.39 -6.13
C ILE A 235 -0.71 -7.98 -7.54
N LEU A 236 -0.93 -8.95 -8.41
CA LEU A 236 -1.39 -8.70 -9.77
C LEU A 236 -2.93 -8.71 -9.78
N VAL A 237 -3.52 -7.57 -10.13
CA VAL A 237 -4.97 -7.39 -10.19
C VAL A 237 -5.39 -7.26 -11.65
N ALA A 238 -6.38 -8.06 -12.06
CA ALA A 238 -6.94 -8.05 -13.41
C ALA A 238 -8.46 -8.22 -13.35
N ASP A 239 -9.20 -7.30 -13.98
CA ASP A 239 -10.67 -7.29 -13.98
C ASP A 239 -11.30 -7.52 -12.57
N GLY A 240 -10.73 -6.86 -11.56
CA GLY A 240 -11.22 -6.94 -10.18
C GLY A 240 -10.87 -8.22 -9.42
N ARG A 241 -10.10 -9.13 -10.02
CA ARG A 241 -9.67 -10.41 -9.44
C ARG A 241 -8.16 -10.41 -9.22
N ILE A 242 -7.69 -11.28 -8.33
CA ILE A 242 -6.25 -11.53 -8.16
C ILE A 242 -5.82 -12.54 -9.23
N ALA A 243 -4.87 -12.14 -10.04
CA ALA A 243 -4.19 -13.01 -11.00
C ALA A 243 -2.96 -13.69 -10.38
N PHE A 244 -2.32 -13.05 -9.40
CA PHE A 244 -1.18 -13.62 -8.66
C PHE A 244 -0.89 -12.82 -7.38
N ILE A 245 -0.37 -13.48 -6.34
CA ILE A 245 0.14 -12.83 -5.12
C ILE A 245 1.36 -13.59 -4.55
N GLY A 246 2.56 -13.02 -4.68
CA GLY A 246 3.81 -13.72 -4.35
C GLY A 246 5.05 -12.91 -4.69
N LYS A 247 6.24 -13.51 -4.67
CA LYS A 247 7.46 -12.82 -5.10
C LYS A 247 7.42 -12.54 -6.61
N PRO A 248 8.13 -11.51 -7.11
CA PRO A 248 8.24 -11.28 -8.55
C PRO A 248 8.75 -12.50 -9.34
N ASP A 249 9.71 -13.24 -8.79
CA ASP A 249 10.28 -14.44 -9.44
C ASP A 249 9.27 -15.59 -9.52
N ASP A 250 8.55 -15.84 -8.43
CA ASP A 250 7.47 -16.85 -8.39
C ASP A 250 6.36 -16.52 -9.42
N ALA A 251 6.12 -15.24 -9.68
CA ALA A 251 5.16 -14.82 -10.70
C ALA A 251 5.64 -15.19 -12.12
N LEU A 252 6.93 -15.02 -12.41
CA LEU A 252 7.49 -15.43 -13.70
C LEU A 252 7.34 -16.94 -13.93
N GLU A 253 7.59 -17.73 -12.89
CA GLU A 253 7.43 -19.19 -12.93
C GLU A 253 5.96 -19.58 -13.16
N PHE A 254 5.04 -19.02 -12.36
CA PHE A 254 3.61 -19.28 -12.52
C PHE A 254 3.12 -18.96 -13.94
N PHE A 255 3.46 -17.79 -14.49
CA PHE A 255 3.03 -17.42 -15.85
C PHE A 255 3.62 -18.35 -16.91
N ARG A 256 4.87 -18.81 -16.74
CA ARG A 256 5.52 -19.76 -17.64
C ARG A 256 4.78 -21.09 -17.69
N GLU A 257 4.37 -21.62 -16.53
CA GLU A 257 3.55 -22.85 -16.45
C GLU A 257 2.18 -22.69 -17.13
N GLN A 258 1.64 -21.48 -17.15
CA GLN A 258 0.38 -21.17 -17.82
C GLN A 258 0.52 -20.99 -19.34
N GLY A 259 1.73 -21.16 -19.88
CA GLY A 259 2.04 -21.02 -21.31
C GLY A 259 2.52 -19.62 -21.71
N HIS A 260 2.81 -18.75 -20.74
CA HIS A 260 3.27 -17.38 -20.97
C HIS A 260 4.71 -17.22 -20.48
N ALA A 261 5.69 -17.34 -21.37
CA ALA A 261 7.09 -17.11 -21.04
C ALA A 261 7.48 -15.64 -21.26
N CYS A 262 8.08 -15.01 -20.26
CA CYS A 262 8.68 -13.68 -20.40
C CYS A 262 10.02 -13.80 -21.14
N PRO A 263 10.25 -13.06 -22.25
CA PRO A 263 11.57 -12.99 -22.87
C PRO A 263 12.60 -12.38 -21.92
N ALA A 264 13.87 -12.83 -22.01
CA ALA A 264 14.94 -12.39 -21.11
C ALA A 264 15.28 -10.89 -21.22
N SER A 265 15.06 -10.29 -22.39
CA SER A 265 15.29 -8.85 -22.64
C SER A 265 14.05 -7.98 -22.37
N TYR A 266 12.97 -8.56 -21.85
CA TYR A 266 11.72 -7.85 -21.63
C TYR A 266 11.49 -7.57 -20.15
N ASN A 267 10.96 -6.39 -19.83
CA ASN A 267 10.65 -6.01 -18.46
C ASN A 267 9.54 -6.92 -17.90
N PRO A 268 9.78 -7.67 -16.81
CA PRO A 268 8.75 -8.52 -16.19
C PRO A 268 7.48 -7.77 -15.82
N ALA A 269 7.58 -6.53 -15.35
CA ALA A 269 6.41 -5.74 -14.96
C ALA A 269 5.51 -5.44 -16.16
N ASP A 270 6.10 -5.06 -17.29
CA ASP A 270 5.38 -4.84 -18.54
C ASP A 270 4.79 -6.14 -19.08
N PHE A 271 5.50 -7.26 -18.92
CA PHE A 271 5.01 -8.58 -19.31
C PHE A 271 3.75 -8.96 -18.54
N PHE A 272 3.75 -8.80 -17.21
CA PHE A 272 2.59 -9.08 -16.38
C PHE A 272 1.41 -8.19 -16.77
N ILE A 273 1.62 -6.88 -16.89
CA ILE A 273 0.55 -5.93 -17.20
C ILE A 273 -0.02 -6.21 -18.60
N ARG A 274 0.83 -6.46 -19.60
CA ARG A 274 0.39 -6.74 -20.98
C ARG A 274 -0.38 -8.04 -21.09
N THR A 275 0.09 -9.09 -20.42
CA THR A 275 -0.61 -10.40 -20.38
C THR A 275 -1.98 -10.28 -19.70
N LEU A 276 -2.14 -9.35 -18.75
CA LEU A 276 -3.36 -9.13 -17.98
C LEU A 276 -4.28 -8.02 -18.54
N ALA A 277 -3.83 -7.28 -19.56
CA ALA A 277 -4.59 -6.19 -20.15
C ALA A 277 -5.60 -6.68 -21.19
N CYS A 278 -6.71 -5.95 -21.34
CA CYS A 278 -7.61 -6.16 -22.47
C CYS A 278 -7.01 -5.50 -23.72
N THR A 279 -6.80 -6.30 -24.76
CA THR A 279 -6.28 -5.78 -26.04
C THR A 279 -7.42 -5.22 -26.88
N PRO A 280 -7.33 -3.96 -27.37
CA PRO A 280 -8.34 -3.39 -28.26
C PRO A 280 -8.55 -4.28 -29.50
N GLY A 281 -9.80 -4.54 -29.88
CA GLY A 281 -10.16 -5.40 -31.02
C GLY A 281 -10.22 -6.90 -30.73
N SER A 282 -9.84 -7.34 -29.52
CA SER A 282 -9.99 -8.74 -29.05
C SER A 282 -10.37 -8.81 -27.58
N GLU A 283 -11.28 -7.93 -27.16
CA GLU A 283 -11.64 -7.75 -25.75
C GLU A 283 -12.23 -9.03 -25.14
N GLU A 284 -13.16 -9.70 -25.82
CA GLU A 284 -13.79 -10.93 -25.32
C GLU A 284 -12.74 -12.02 -25.09
N ALA A 285 -11.87 -12.26 -26.07
CA ALA A 285 -10.80 -13.25 -25.96
C ALA A 285 -9.83 -12.92 -24.82
N SER A 286 -9.44 -11.65 -24.69
CA SER A 286 -8.57 -11.17 -23.62
C SER A 286 -9.21 -11.40 -22.23
N ARG A 287 -10.50 -11.08 -22.07
CA ARG A 287 -11.22 -11.28 -20.81
C ARG A 287 -11.34 -12.76 -20.45
N VAL A 288 -11.58 -13.63 -21.43
CA VAL A 288 -11.62 -15.08 -21.21
C VAL A 288 -10.24 -15.60 -20.78
N ALA A 289 -9.16 -15.15 -21.43
CA ALA A 289 -7.80 -15.54 -21.07
C ALA A 289 -7.43 -15.09 -19.64
N VAL A 290 -7.72 -13.83 -19.29
CA VAL A 290 -7.52 -13.29 -17.94
C VAL A 290 -8.33 -14.07 -16.92
N LYS A 291 -9.61 -14.36 -17.20
CA LYS A 291 -10.46 -15.16 -16.32
C LYS A 291 -9.85 -16.54 -16.07
N LYS A 292 -9.41 -17.23 -17.12
CA LYS A 292 -8.76 -18.54 -17.02
C LYS A 292 -7.48 -18.47 -16.20
N LEU A 293 -6.69 -17.40 -16.32
CA LEU A 293 -5.48 -17.22 -15.51
C LEU A 293 -5.81 -17.03 -14.02
N CYS A 294 -6.76 -16.15 -13.70
CA CYS A 294 -7.21 -15.94 -12.32
C CYS A 294 -7.81 -17.23 -11.71
N ASP A 295 -8.56 -18.01 -12.49
CA ASP A 295 -9.11 -19.30 -12.04
C ASP A 295 -7.99 -20.31 -11.76
N ARG A 296 -6.97 -20.39 -12.61
CA ARG A 296 -5.79 -21.27 -12.40
C ARG A 296 -4.95 -20.83 -11.21
N PHE A 297 -4.80 -19.52 -10.99
CA PHE A 297 -4.17 -19.01 -9.79
C PHE A 297 -4.93 -19.45 -8.53
N ALA A 298 -6.26 -19.32 -8.51
CA ALA A 298 -7.09 -19.68 -7.36
C ALA A 298 -6.96 -21.16 -6.93
N THR A 299 -6.61 -22.06 -7.85
CA THR A 299 -6.37 -23.48 -7.57
C THR A 299 -4.89 -23.86 -7.38
N SER A 300 -3.97 -22.90 -7.55
CA SER A 300 -2.53 -23.12 -7.47
C SER A 300 -2.04 -23.26 -6.02
N ASP A 301 -0.85 -23.82 -5.85
CA ASP A 301 -0.21 -23.92 -4.54
C ASP A 301 0.15 -22.55 -3.96
N HIS A 302 0.42 -21.54 -4.81
CA HIS A 302 0.61 -20.16 -4.36
C HIS A 302 -0.65 -19.59 -3.69
N ALA A 303 -1.84 -19.88 -4.24
CA ALA A 303 -3.10 -19.45 -3.62
C ALA A 303 -3.38 -20.21 -2.32
N ARG A 304 -3.10 -21.51 -2.25
CA ARG A 304 -3.21 -22.29 -1.01
C ARG A 304 -2.27 -21.79 0.08
N ALA A 305 -1.02 -21.49 -0.29
CA ALA A 305 -0.05 -20.89 0.63
C ALA A 305 -0.55 -19.56 1.17
N MET A 306 -1.06 -18.67 0.29
CA MET A 306 -1.68 -17.41 0.71
C MET A 306 -2.89 -17.63 1.62
N GLU A 307 -3.79 -18.56 1.30
CA GLU A 307 -4.97 -18.84 2.10
C GLU A 307 -4.57 -19.34 3.50
N MET A 308 -3.52 -20.16 3.61
CA MET A 308 -2.97 -20.57 4.91
C MET A 308 -2.46 -19.37 5.72
N GLU A 309 -1.82 -18.38 5.09
CA GLU A 309 -1.40 -17.14 5.77
C GLU A 309 -2.60 -16.34 6.27
N VAL A 310 -3.66 -16.26 5.47
CA VAL A 310 -4.91 -15.57 5.84
C VAL A 310 -5.60 -16.31 7.00
N VAL A 311 -5.76 -17.63 6.91
CA VAL A 311 -6.39 -18.44 7.96
C VAL A 311 -5.62 -18.39 9.27
N GLN A 312 -4.28 -18.43 9.21
CA GLN A 312 -3.45 -18.27 10.40
C GLN A 312 -3.75 -16.96 11.12
N ASP A 313 -3.78 -15.83 10.41
CA ASP A 313 -4.06 -14.51 11.02
C ASP A 313 -5.52 -14.39 11.51
N LEU A 314 -6.49 -14.94 10.76
CA LEU A 314 -7.90 -14.94 11.16
C LEU A 314 -8.16 -15.79 12.41
N GLY A 315 -7.44 -16.91 12.57
CA GLY A 315 -7.59 -17.83 13.70
C GLY A 315 -7.04 -17.31 15.03
N VAL A 316 -6.03 -16.41 15.01
CA VAL A 316 -5.49 -15.79 16.24
C VAL A 316 -6.55 -14.92 16.94
N GLY A 317 -7.50 -14.35 16.19
CA GLY A 317 -8.55 -13.50 16.74
C GLY A 317 -9.65 -14.25 17.52
N ASP A 318 -9.92 -15.52 17.23
CA ASP A 318 -11.06 -16.24 17.81
C ASP A 318 -10.76 -16.80 19.21
N HIS A 319 -9.51 -17.23 19.46
CA HIS A 319 -9.08 -17.70 20.78
C HIS A 319 -9.01 -16.59 21.84
N SER A 320 -9.03 -15.32 21.44
CA SER A 320 -9.08 -14.19 22.38
C SER A 320 -10.46 -13.94 22.98
N LYS A 321 -11.53 -14.52 22.40
CA LYS A 321 -12.90 -14.41 22.94
C LYS A 321 -13.22 -15.49 23.98
N GLU A 322 -12.59 -16.66 23.93
CA GLU A 322 -12.83 -17.73 24.92
C GLU A 322 -12.12 -17.47 26.26
N ALA A 323 -11.04 -16.68 26.28
CA ALA A 323 -10.29 -16.42 27.51
C ALA A 323 -10.92 -15.38 28.46
N VAL A 324 -11.97 -14.66 28.06
CA VAL A 324 -12.60 -13.60 28.88
C VAL A 324 -13.92 -14.04 29.54
N CYS A 325 -14.46 -15.23 29.20
CA CYS A 325 -15.73 -15.72 29.77
C CYS A 325 -15.56 -16.74 30.92
N GLY A 326 -14.34 -16.99 31.38
CA GLY A 326 -14.04 -18.03 32.39
C GLY A 326 -13.57 -17.50 33.74
N SER A 327 -14.20 -16.47 34.32
CA SER A 327 -13.96 -16.10 35.73
C SER A 327 -15.11 -15.27 36.33
N ALA A 328 -16.31 -15.85 36.41
CA ALA A 328 -17.38 -15.34 37.25
C ALA A 328 -18.39 -16.45 37.58
N CYS A 329 -18.01 -17.40 38.43
CA CYS A 329 -18.94 -18.22 39.21
C CYS A 329 -18.20 -18.81 40.41
N GLY A 330 -18.38 -18.16 41.55
CA GLY A 330 -17.94 -18.61 42.86
C GLY A 330 -18.42 -17.59 43.87
N ASP A 331 -19.61 -17.84 44.43
CA ASP A 331 -20.07 -17.40 45.76
C ASP A 331 -21.56 -17.76 45.92
N VAL A 332 -21.84 -18.96 46.45
CA VAL A 332 -22.88 -19.27 47.46
C VAL A 332 -22.39 -20.46 48.28
#